data_AF-A0A0Q9JGE6-F1
#
_entry.id   AF-A0A0Q9JGE6-F1
#
_cell.length_a   1.000
_cell.length_b   1.000
_cell.length_c   1.000
_cell.angle_alpha   90.00
_cell.angle_beta   90.00
_cell.angle_gamma   90.00
#
_symmetry.space_group_name_H-M   'P 1'
#
loop_
_entity.id
_entity.type
_entity.pdbx_description
1 polymer ?
#
loop_
_entity_poly.entity_id
_entity_poly.type
_entity_poly.pdbx_seq_one_letter_code
_entity_poly.pdbx_strand_id
1 'polypeptide(L)' 'MVARRGVVARPGYRPVGPWVRPANYWWHPGMAVVSGAAIGFVTAAAANAYVNSQPPAPGYCWYYTNSQRTQGFWDVCP' A
#
# COMPACT_ATOMS: atom_id res chain seq x y z
N MET A 1 32.91 -5.70 27.21
CA MET A 1 32.27 -4.41 27.54
C MET A 1 30.79 -4.67 27.72
N VAL A 2 30.24 -4.41 28.91
CA VAL A 2 28.79 -4.54 29.18
C VAL A 2 28.10 -3.30 28.64
N ALA A 3 27.50 -3.39 27.46
CA ALA A 3 26.64 -2.35 26.93
C ALA A 3 25.24 -2.52 27.52
N ARG A 4 24.94 -1.72 28.55
CA ARG A 4 23.59 -1.62 29.12
C ARG A 4 22.67 -1.06 28.04
N ARG A 5 21.68 -1.84 27.60
CA ARG A 5 20.64 -1.37 26.69
C ARG A 5 19.78 -0.34 27.45
N GLY A 6 20.05 0.93 27.23
CA GLY A 6 19.19 2.01 27.71
C GLY A 6 17.82 1.90 27.04
N VAL A 7 16.77 1.82 27.86
CA VAL A 7 15.40 1.93 27.36
C VAL A 7 15.20 3.38 26.94
N VAL A 8 15.06 3.61 25.63
CA VAL A 8 14.65 4.91 25.10
C VAL A 8 13.18 5.11 25.49
N ALA A 9 12.95 5.77 26.61
CA ALA A 9 11.62 6.23 27.00
C ALA A 9 11.24 7.41 26.09
N ARG A 10 10.45 7.15 25.04
CA ARG A 10 9.90 8.18 24.16
C ARG A 10 8.87 9.00 24.96
N PRO A 11 9.10 10.29 25.24
CA PRO A 11 8.10 11.12 25.90
C PRO A 11 6.95 11.33 24.91
N GLY A 12 5.75 10.89 25.26
CA GLY A 12 4.54 11.20 24.47
C GLY A 12 3.72 10.02 23.97
N TYR A 13 4.03 8.77 24.34
CA TYR A 13 3.08 7.68 24.10
C TYR A 13 1.91 7.78 25.09
N ARG A 14 0.93 8.63 24.77
CA ARG A 14 -0.42 8.49 25.34
C ARG A 14 -1.01 7.25 24.68
N PRO A 15 -1.31 6.17 25.42
CA PRO A 15 -2.10 5.09 24.85
C PRO A 15 -3.43 5.73 24.47
N VAL A 16 -3.64 5.92 23.16
CA VAL A 16 -4.98 6.10 22.63
C VAL A 16 -5.77 4.91 23.19
N GLY A 17 -6.84 5.20 23.94
CA GLY A 17 -7.66 4.15 24.53
C GLY A 17 -7.99 3.10 23.46
N PRO A 18 -8.19 1.82 23.86
CA PRO A 18 -8.48 0.77 22.91
C PRO A 18 -9.61 1.23 22.00
N TRP A 19 -9.43 1.09 20.69
CA TRP A 19 -10.46 1.47 19.73
C TRP A 19 -11.71 0.63 20.01
N VAL A 20 -12.75 1.28 20.51
CA VAL A 20 -14.06 0.65 20.72
C VAL A 20 -14.90 0.98 19.51
N ARG A 21 -15.36 -0.07 18.81
CA ARG A 21 -16.22 0.08 17.65
C ARG A 21 -17.54 0.77 18.10
N PRO A 22 -17.89 1.94 17.53
CA PRO A 22 -19.13 2.63 17.87
C PRO A 22 -20.34 1.72 17.63
N ALA A 23 -21.36 1.81 18.48
CA ALA A 23 -22.57 0.97 18.39
C ALA A 23 -23.27 1.08 17.03
N ASN A 24 -23.13 2.22 16.34
CA ASN A 24 -23.73 2.49 15.04
C ASN A 24 -22.78 2.25 13.85
N TYR A 25 -21.74 1.43 14.02
CA TYR A 25 -20.79 1.08 12.95
C TYR A 25 -21.35 -0.05 12.08
N TRP A 26 -22.28 0.30 11.21
CA TRP A 26 -22.85 -0.57 10.18
C TRP A 26 -22.76 0.11 8.82
N TRP A 27 -22.32 -0.64 7.82
CA TRP A 27 -22.23 -0.17 6.44
C TRP A 27 -23.50 -0.51 5.69
N HIS A 28 -24.04 0.46 4.95
CA HIS A 28 -25.10 0.17 3.99
C HIS A 28 -24.55 -0.82 2.95
N PRO A 29 -25.25 -1.91 2.64
CA PRO A 29 -24.75 -2.94 1.72
C PRO A 29 -24.36 -2.34 0.35
N GLY A 30 -25.10 -1.34 -0.13
CA GLY A 30 -24.74 -0.61 -1.36
C GLY A 30 -23.39 0.12 -1.26
N MET A 31 -23.09 0.75 -0.12
CA MET A 31 -21.82 1.46 0.10
C MET A 31 -20.63 0.49 0.17
N ALA A 32 -20.81 -0.71 0.71
CA ALA A 32 -19.77 -1.74 0.70
C ALA A 32 -19.41 -2.18 -0.73
N VAL A 33 -20.42 -2.37 -1.58
CA VAL A 33 -20.23 -2.74 -2.99
C VAL A 33 -19.56 -1.62 -3.78
N VAL A 34 -20.04 -0.38 -3.64
CA VAL A 34 -19.46 0.79 -4.32
C VAL A 34 -18.01 1.00 -3.90
N SER A 35 -17.70 0.83 -2.62
CA SER A 35 -16.32 0.95 -2.11
C SER A 35 -15.41 -0.13 -2.69
N GLY A 36 -15.88 -1.39 -2.74
CA GLY A 36 -15.12 -2.48 -3.35
C GLY A 36 -14.85 -2.24 -4.83
N ALA A 37 -15.85 -1.78 -5.58
CA ALA A 37 -15.71 -1.44 -6.99
C ALA A 37 -14.72 -0.28 -7.18
N ALA A 38 -14.87 0.81 -6.42
CA ALA A 38 -13.97 1.96 -6.50
C ALA A 38 -12.51 1.57 -6.23
N ILE A 39 -12.26 0.76 -5.20
CA ILE A 39 -10.91 0.25 -4.91
C ILE A 39 -10.39 -0.58 -6.08
N GLY A 40 -11.20 -1.48 -6.64
CA GLY A 40 -10.81 -2.29 -7.80
C GLY A 40 -10.47 -1.47 -9.05
N PHE A 41 -11.24 -0.42 -9.34
CA PHE A 41 -10.94 0.49 -10.45
C PHE A 41 -9.65 1.28 -10.21
N VAL A 42 -9.42 1.77 -8.99
CA VAL A 42 -8.20 2.52 -8.64
C VAL A 42 -6.96 1.64 -8.74
N THR A 43 -6.99 0.39 -8.26
CA THR A 43 -5.84 -0.52 -8.40
C THR A 43 -5.57 -0.88 -9.86
N ALA A 44 -6.60 -1.10 -10.67
CA ALA A 44 -6.43 -1.34 -12.11
C ALA A 44 -5.85 -0.12 -12.82
N ALA A 45 -6.32 1.08 -12.51
CA ALA A 45 -5.79 2.33 -13.08
C ALA A 45 -4.33 2.56 -12.64
N ALA A 46 -4.01 2.31 -11.37
CA ALA A 46 -2.65 2.44 -10.85
C ALA A 46 -1.68 1.47 -11.55
N ALA A 47 -2.09 0.22 -11.76
CA ALA A 47 -1.28 -0.75 -12.51
C ALA A 47 -0.94 -0.25 -13.92
N ASN A 48 -1.94 0.25 -14.66
CA ASN A 48 -1.71 0.84 -15.98
C ASN A 48 -0.80 2.08 -15.90
N ALA A 49 -1.00 2.94 -14.89
CA ALA A 49 -0.15 4.11 -14.70
C ALA A 49 1.31 3.71 -14.48
N TYR A 50 1.61 2.69 -13.67
CA TYR A 50 2.98 2.23 -13.44
C TYR A 50 3.65 1.67 -14.72
N VAL A 51 2.91 0.90 -15.52
CA VAL A 51 3.42 0.36 -16.79
C VAL A 51 3.76 1.47 -17.78
N ASN A 52 2.93 2.53 -17.83
CA ASN A 52 3.11 3.66 -18.74
C ASN A 52 3.93 4.80 -18.12
N SER A 53 4.43 4.63 -16.89
CA SER A 53 5.24 5.63 -16.20
C SER A 53 6.61 5.74 -16.85
N GLN A 54 7.23 6.90 -16.71
CA GLN A 54 8.60 7.08 -17.19
C GLN A 54 9.56 6.22 -16.36
N PRO A 55 10.55 5.54 -16.98
CA PRO A 55 11.49 4.70 -16.25
C PRO A 55 12.22 5.49 -15.15
N PRO A 56 12.48 4.88 -13.97
CA PRO A 56 13.12 5.56 -12.84
C PRO A 56 14.51 6.10 -13.16
N ALA A 57 15.22 5.44 -14.07
CA ALA A 57 16.52 5.86 -14.57
C ALA A 57 16.76 5.33 -16.00
N PRO A 58 17.67 5.94 -16.76
CA PRO A 58 18.11 5.41 -18.06
C PRO A 58 18.69 3.98 -17.90
N GLY A 59 18.33 3.07 -18.80
CA GLY A 59 18.77 1.67 -18.74
C GLY A 59 17.87 0.73 -17.93
N TYR A 60 16.70 1.20 -17.48
CA TYR A 60 15.67 0.35 -16.88
C TYR A 60 14.60 -0.04 -17.91
N CYS A 61 14.25 -1.32 -17.93
CA CYS A 61 13.24 -1.95 -18.75
C CYS A 61 12.07 -2.39 -17.87
N TRP A 62 10.83 -2.31 -18.38
CA TRP A 62 9.65 -2.80 -17.67
C TRP A 62 9.51 -4.31 -17.84
N TYR A 63 9.36 -5.03 -16.74
CA TYR A 63 9.16 -6.48 -16.70
C TYR A 63 7.81 -6.82 -16.08
N TYR A 64 7.08 -7.75 -16.70
CA TYR A 64 5.80 -8.23 -16.17
C TYR A 64 6.00 -9.44 -15.27
N THR A 65 5.40 -9.40 -14.08
CA THR A 65 5.46 -10.50 -13.10
C THR A 65 4.40 -11.56 -13.36
N ASN A 66 3.38 -11.26 -14.17
CA ASN A 66 2.31 -12.19 -14.51
C ASN A 66 2.01 -12.22 -16.01
N SER A 67 1.55 -13.37 -16.52
CA SER A 67 1.17 -13.51 -17.93
C SER A 67 0.00 -12.62 -18.34
N GLN A 68 -0.80 -12.16 -17.37
CA GLN A 68 -1.88 -11.22 -17.60
C GLN A 68 -1.41 -9.77 -17.77
N ARG A 69 -0.10 -9.48 -17.65
CA ARG A 69 0.51 -8.16 -17.83
C ARG A 69 -0.12 -7.05 -16.99
N THR A 70 -0.64 -7.39 -15.82
CA THR A 70 -1.27 -6.43 -14.90
C THR A 70 -0.34 -6.00 -13.77
N GLN A 71 0.75 -6.73 -13.56
CA GLN A 71 1.74 -6.41 -12.54
C GLN A 71 3.12 -6.49 -13.16
N GLY A 72 3.98 -5.56 -12.77
CA GLY A 72 5.34 -5.49 -13.27
C GLY A 72 6.18 -4.54 -12.45
N PHE A 73 7.47 -4.53 -12.76
CA PHE A 73 8.48 -3.71 -12.11
C PHE A 73 9.46 -3.20 -13.16
N TRP A 74 10.09 -2.07 -12.85
CA TRP A 74 11.23 -1.58 -13.60
C TRP A 74 12.48 -2.28 -13.07
N ASP A 75 13.23 -2.94 -13.95
CA ASP A 75 14.51 -3.53 -13.61
C ASP A 75 15.56 -3.19 -14.68
N VAL A 76 16.83 -3.40 -14.35
CA VAL A 76 17.94 -3.06 -15.25
C VAL A 76 17.89 -3.94 -16.51
N CYS A 77 17.97 -3.32 -17.68
CA CYS A 77 18.03 -4.04 -18.95
C CYS A 77 19.35 -4.85 -19.03
N PRO A 78 19.32 -6.10 -19.56
CA PRO A 78 20.52 -6.89 -19.80
C PRO A 78 21.45 -6.30 -20.87
#